data_AF-G9ZDI7-F1
#
_entry.id   AF-G9ZDI7-F1
#
_cell.length_a   1.000
_cell.length_b   1.000
_cell.length_c   1.000
_cell.angle_alpha   90.00
_cell.angle_beta   90.00
_cell.angle_gamma   90.00
#
_symmetry.space_group_name_H-M   'P 1'
#
loop_
_entity.id
_entity.type
_entity.pdbx_description
1 polymer ?
#
loop_
_entity_poly.entity_id
_entity_poly.type
_entity_poly.pdbx_seq_one_letter_code
_entity_poly.pdbx_strand_id
1 'polypeptide(L)'
;MPELDSYFSRLWRERTAGEAVQSMNAMTGNRQYEDHERGKRDDFPDPYYGRMYGDEDDPQPREMMSMIFEALLGSDPGKFAGLAAKPDFLHFGLALLVRYSP
;
A
#
# COMPACT_ATOMS: atom_id res chain seq x y z
N MET A 1 4.82 0.60 -15.41
CA MET A 1 3.65 1.04 -16.19
C MET A 1 3.18 2.33 -15.55
N PRO A 2 3.44 3.52 -16.13
CA PRO A 2 3.19 4.81 -15.46
C PRO A 2 1.74 4.98 -14.97
N GLU A 3 0.78 4.40 -15.69
CA GLU A 3 -0.63 4.39 -15.31
C GLU A 3 -0.89 3.64 -13.99
N LEU A 4 -0.18 2.53 -13.76
CA LEU A 4 -0.30 1.73 -12.54
C LEU A 4 0.15 2.53 -11.32
N ASP A 5 1.32 3.18 -11.42
CA ASP A 5 1.87 4.04 -10.38
C ASP A 5 0.89 5.17 -10.02
N SER A 6 0.19 5.73 -11.02
CA SER A 6 -0.83 6.75 -10.80
C SER A 6 -2.05 6.24 -10.04
N TYR A 7 -2.51 5.01 -10.29
CA TYR A 7 -3.65 4.43 -9.58
C TYR A 7 -3.33 4.19 -8.10
N PHE A 8 -2.14 3.66 -7.82
CA PHE A 8 -1.70 3.42 -6.44
C PHE A 8 -1.43 4.73 -5.70
N SER A 9 -0.81 5.72 -6.34
CA SER A 9 -0.61 7.05 -5.75
C SER A 9 -1.94 7.73 -5.41
N ARG A 10 -2.94 7.61 -6.29
CA ARG A 10 -4.29 8.12 -6.02
C ARG A 10 -4.93 7.40 -4.82
N LEU A 11 -4.96 6.07 -4.83
CA LEU A 11 -5.54 5.29 -3.74
C LEU A 11 -4.87 5.62 -2.40
N TRP A 12 -3.53 5.67 -2.38
CA TRP A 12 -2.78 5.99 -1.16
C TRP A 12 -3.17 7.36 -0.60
N ARG A 13 -3.27 8.39 -1.44
CA ARG A 13 -3.68 9.74 -1.00
C ARG A 13 -5.12 9.76 -0.49
N GLU A 14 -6.04 9.07 -1.18
CA GLU A 14 -7.46 8.99 -0.77
C GLU A 14 -7.60 8.31 0.59
N ARG A 15 -6.88 7.20 0.81
CA ARG A 15 -6.90 6.41 2.04
C ARG A 15 -6.23 7.11 3.22
N THR A 16 -5.22 7.92 2.98
CA THR A 16 -4.43 8.58 4.03
C THR A 16 -4.75 10.07 4.18
N ALA A 17 -5.86 10.51 3.58
CA ALA A 17 -6.33 11.89 3.70
C ALA A 17 -6.62 12.23 5.17
N GLY A 18 -5.93 13.25 5.69
CA GLY A 18 -6.06 13.67 7.10
C GLY A 18 -5.20 12.88 8.09
N GLU A 19 -4.55 11.79 7.67
CA GLU A 19 -3.58 11.08 8.50
C GLU A 19 -2.27 11.87 8.60
N ALA A 20 -1.68 11.86 9.80
CA ALA A 20 -0.37 12.47 10.04
C ALA A 20 0.76 11.56 9.54
N VAL A 21 1.83 12.17 9.02
CA VAL A 21 3.07 11.46 8.69
C VAL A 21 3.70 10.93 9.97
N GLN A 22 4.05 9.65 9.97
CA GLN A 22 4.67 8.92 11.07
C GLN A 22 5.93 8.21 10.59
N SER A 23 6.87 7.95 11.50
CA SER A 23 8.01 7.09 11.19
C SER A 23 7.56 5.64 11.03
N MET A 24 8.28 4.86 10.19
CA MET A 24 8.01 3.43 10.06
C MET A 24 8.15 2.71 11.41
N ASN A 25 9.08 3.15 12.28
CA ASN A 25 9.23 2.66 13.64
C ASN A 25 7.94 2.81 14.47
N ALA A 26 7.26 3.96 14.36
CA ALA A 26 6.01 4.21 15.08
C ALA A 26 4.84 3.40 14.51
N MET A 27 4.74 3.29 13.19
CA MET A 27 3.62 2.59 12.52
C MET A 27 3.65 1.07 12.70
N THR A 28 4.86 0.48 12.73
CA THR A 28 5.06 -0.97 12.77
C THR A 28 5.42 -1.50 14.15
N GLY A 29 5.93 -0.65 15.04
CA GLY A 29 6.53 -1.06 16.31
C GLY A 29 7.92 -1.71 16.20
N ASN A 30 8.44 -1.91 14.98
CA ASN A 30 9.80 -2.42 14.75
C ASN A 30 10.80 -1.26 14.80
N ARG A 31 11.83 -1.32 15.64
CA ARG A 31 12.83 -0.24 15.85
C ARG A 31 14.02 -0.28 14.90
N GLN A 32 13.94 -1.07 13.83
CA GLN A 32 15.04 -1.27 12.88
C GLN A 32 14.98 -0.34 11.67
N TYR A 33 13.93 0.48 11.55
CA TYR A 33 13.83 1.44 10.45
C TYR A 33 14.65 2.68 10.72
N GLU A 34 15.15 3.28 9.65
CA GLU A 34 15.87 4.54 9.69
C GLU A 34 14.91 5.73 9.92
N ASP A 35 15.43 6.82 10.49
CA ASP A 35 14.64 8.01 10.85
C ASP A 35 13.97 8.71 9.65
N HIS A 36 14.51 8.47 8.45
CA HIS A 36 13.99 9.01 7.21
C HIS A 36 12.87 8.14 6.61
N GLU A 37 12.70 6.89 7.06
CA GLU A 37 11.64 6.01 6.59
C GLU A 37 10.31 6.39 7.25
N ARG A 38 9.36 6.86 6.43
CA ARG A 38 8.11 7.45 6.90
C ARG A 38 6.92 7.00 6.05
N GLY A 39 5.73 7.22 6.58
CA GLY A 39 4.48 6.90 5.90
C GLY A 39 3.27 7.41 6.66
N LYS A 40 2.08 6.93 6.28
CA LYS A 40 0.82 7.19 6.97
C LYS A 40 0.12 5.87 7.28
N ARG A 41 -0.38 5.70 8.49
CA ARG A 41 -0.76 4.37 9.00
C ARG A 41 -2.07 3.86 8.40
N ASP A 42 -3.11 4.70 8.37
CA ASP A 42 -4.50 4.34 8.03
C ASP A 42 -4.93 2.99 8.67
N ASP A 43 -6.07 2.45 8.28
CA ASP A 43 -6.52 1.11 8.58
C ASP A 43 -6.10 0.09 7.49
N PHE A 44 -4.86 0.19 7.01
CA PHE A 44 -4.29 -0.75 6.03
C PHE A 44 -4.16 -2.18 6.58
N PRO A 45 -4.21 -3.23 5.72
CA PRO A 45 -3.96 -4.62 6.12
C PRO A 45 -2.64 -4.81 6.87
N ASP A 46 -1.60 -4.11 6.40
CA ASP A 46 -0.28 -4.07 7.00
C ASP A 46 0.20 -2.60 7.01
N PRO A 47 0.78 -2.09 8.13
CA PRO A 47 1.31 -0.73 8.19
C PRO A 47 2.28 -0.38 7.05
N TYR A 48 2.96 -1.37 6.48
CA TYR A 48 3.91 -1.19 5.39
C TYR A 48 3.28 -0.65 4.10
N TYR A 49 1.99 -0.89 3.87
CA TYR A 49 1.24 -0.29 2.75
C TYR A 49 1.29 1.24 2.77
N GLY A 50 1.40 1.81 3.97
CA GLY A 50 1.47 3.25 4.20
C GLY A 50 2.83 3.88 3.91
N ARG A 51 3.87 3.08 3.63
CA ARG A 51 5.23 3.57 3.42
C ARG A 51 5.30 4.52 2.21
N MET A 52 5.99 5.64 2.41
CA MET A 52 6.36 6.57 1.35
C MET A 52 7.84 6.42 1.02
N TYR A 53 8.18 6.38 -0.27
CA TYR A 53 9.56 6.47 -0.74
C TYR A 53 9.93 7.88 -1.23
N GLY A 54 8.94 8.71 -1.52
CA GLY A 54 9.10 10.15 -1.74
C GLY A 54 8.56 10.94 -0.56
N ASP A 55 7.54 11.76 -0.79
CA ASP A 55 6.93 12.67 0.19
C ASP A 55 5.39 12.69 0.06
N GLU A 56 4.69 13.58 0.76
CA GLU A 56 3.22 13.62 0.68
C GLU A 56 2.69 14.04 -0.70
N ASP A 57 3.47 14.82 -1.46
CA ASP A 57 3.11 15.28 -2.80
C ASP A 57 3.41 14.20 -3.85
N ASP A 58 4.46 13.41 -3.69
CA ASP A 58 4.77 12.21 -4.50
C ASP A 58 5.12 11.01 -3.59
N PRO A 59 4.12 10.28 -3.05
CA PRO A 59 4.37 9.27 -2.02
C PRO A 59 5.14 8.05 -2.52
N GLN A 60 5.08 7.76 -3.82
CA GLN A 60 5.64 6.55 -4.42
C GLN A 60 5.30 5.30 -3.59
N PRO A 61 4.02 4.91 -3.49
CA PRO A 61 3.54 3.86 -2.57
C PRO A 61 3.85 2.45 -3.08
N ARG A 62 5.15 2.13 -3.19
CA ARG A 62 5.65 0.88 -3.79
C ARG A 62 5.20 -0.35 -3.01
N GLU A 63 5.15 -0.25 -1.68
CA GLU A 63 4.72 -1.37 -0.82
C GLU A 63 3.25 -1.70 -0.97
N MET A 64 2.38 -0.69 -1.07
CA MET A 64 0.97 -0.93 -1.38
C MET A 64 0.80 -1.69 -2.70
N MET A 65 1.58 -1.31 -3.72
CA MET A 65 1.55 -2.00 -5.00
C MET A 65 2.09 -3.43 -4.94
N SER A 66 3.29 -3.61 -4.40
CA SER A 66 3.94 -4.92 -4.33
C SER A 66 3.13 -5.89 -3.48
N MET A 67 2.66 -5.47 -2.30
CA MET A 67 1.96 -6.35 -1.37
C MET A 67 0.55 -6.74 -1.84
N ILE A 68 -0.17 -5.85 -2.54
CA ILE A 68 -1.46 -6.22 -3.16
C ILE A 68 -1.24 -7.31 -4.22
N PHE A 69 -0.27 -7.12 -5.13
CA PHE A 69 -0.03 -8.11 -6.17
C PHE A 69 0.60 -9.39 -5.62
N GLU A 70 1.44 -9.29 -4.59
CA GLU A 70 1.96 -10.46 -3.89
C GLU A 70 0.82 -11.26 -3.23
N ALA A 71 -0.13 -10.61 -2.58
CA ALA A 71 -1.28 -11.30 -2.00
C ALA A 71 -2.16 -11.97 -3.06
N LEU A 72 -2.30 -11.36 -4.24
CA LEU A 72 -3.12 -11.90 -5.34
C LEU A 72 -2.43 -13.01 -6.14
N LEU A 73 -1.11 -12.93 -6.34
CA LEU A 73 -0.36 -13.78 -7.27
C LEU A 73 0.67 -14.70 -6.58
N GLY A 74 1.09 -14.37 -5.36
CA GLY A 74 2.19 -15.01 -4.64
C GLY A 74 1.86 -16.34 -3.95
N SER A 75 0.61 -16.83 -4.07
CA SER A 75 0.16 -18.11 -3.51
C SER A 75 0.32 -18.26 -1.99
N ASP A 76 0.44 -17.15 -1.24
CA ASP A 76 0.47 -17.12 0.22
C ASP A 76 -0.97 -16.92 0.78
N PRO A 77 -1.59 -17.93 1.42
CA PRO A 77 -2.96 -17.82 1.93
C PRO A 77 -3.12 -16.77 3.03
N GLY A 78 -2.07 -16.51 3.82
CA GLY A 78 -2.09 -15.51 4.89
C GLY A 78 -2.14 -14.10 4.32
N LYS A 79 -1.30 -13.81 3.32
CA LYS A 79 -1.31 -12.52 2.61
C LYS A 79 -2.63 -12.30 1.88
N PHE A 80 -3.15 -13.33 1.21
CA PHE A 80 -4.47 -13.26 0.59
C PHE A 80 -5.57 -12.98 1.61
N ALA A 81 -5.60 -13.68 2.75
CA ALA A 81 -6.59 -13.46 3.80
C ALA A 81 -6.53 -12.04 4.38
N GLY A 82 -5.32 -11.50 4.59
CA GLY A 82 -5.13 -10.12 5.05
C GLY A 82 -5.66 -9.10 4.05
N LEU A 83 -5.39 -9.29 2.75
CA LEU A 83 -5.95 -8.45 1.69
C LEU A 83 -7.49 -8.59 1.61
N ALA A 84 -8.01 -9.82 1.66
CA ALA A 84 -9.44 -10.10 1.55
C ALA A 84 -10.27 -9.56 2.71
N ALA A 85 -9.65 -9.36 3.89
CA ALA A 85 -10.26 -8.67 5.02
C ALA A 85 -10.51 -7.17 4.76
N LYS A 86 -9.91 -6.60 3.71
CA LYS A 86 -10.13 -5.22 3.24
C LYS A 86 -10.68 -5.24 1.80
N PRO A 87 -12.01 -5.35 1.62
CA PRO A 87 -12.62 -5.57 0.31
C PRO A 87 -12.30 -4.50 -0.73
N ASP A 88 -12.10 -3.25 -0.31
CA ASP A 88 -11.71 -2.13 -1.19
C ASP A 88 -10.35 -2.38 -1.85
N PHE A 89 -9.34 -2.82 -1.09
CA PHE A 89 -8.01 -3.16 -1.64
C PHE A 89 -8.06 -4.40 -2.53
N LEU A 90 -8.81 -5.42 -2.11
CA LEU A 90 -9.00 -6.64 -2.91
C LEU A 90 -9.62 -6.31 -4.27
N HIS A 91 -10.75 -5.58 -4.28
CA HIS A 91 -11.43 -5.21 -5.52
C HIS A 91 -10.58 -4.28 -6.38
N PHE A 92 -9.84 -3.35 -5.77
CA PHE A 92 -8.91 -2.49 -6.50
C PHE A 92 -7.83 -3.30 -7.23
N GLY A 93 -7.15 -4.23 -6.52
CA GLY A 93 -6.13 -5.07 -7.13
C GLY A 93 -6.66 -5.98 -8.23
N LEU A 94 -7.82 -6.60 -8.01
CA LEU A 94 -8.49 -7.43 -9.03
C LEU A 94 -8.89 -6.59 -10.25
N ALA A 95 -9.46 -5.41 -10.06
CA ALA A 95 -9.85 -4.52 -11.15
C ALA A 95 -8.64 -4.13 -12.03
N LEU A 96 -7.48 -3.89 -11.42
CA LEU A 96 -6.25 -3.60 -12.14
C LEU A 96 -5.71 -4.83 -12.91
N LEU A 97 -5.79 -6.04 -12.33
CA LEU A 97 -5.39 -7.27 -13.00
C LEU A 97 -6.23 -7.59 -14.23
N VAL A 98 -7.57 -7.47 -14.11
CA VAL A 98 -8.50 -7.84 -15.18
C VAL A 98 -8.69 -6.73 -16.21
N ARG A 99 -8.13 -5.54 -15.98
CA ARG A 99 -8.20 -4.41 -16.92
C ARG A 99 -7.38 -4.63 -18.19
N TYR A 100 -6.46 -5.59 -18.22
CA TYR A 100 -5.74 -5.92 -19.44
C TYR A 100 -6.73 -6.38 -20.53
N SER A 101 -6.94 -5.52 -21.53
CA SER A 101 -7.62 -5.88 -22.78
C SER A 101 -6.52 -6.06 -23.83
N PRO A 102 -6.40 -7.26 -24.44
CA PRO A 102 -5.45 -7.51 -25.52
C PRO A 102 -5.77 -6.69 -26.78
#